data_AF-A0AAD5SFQ4-F1
#
_entry.id   AF-A0AAD5SFQ4-F1
#
_cell.length_a   1.000
_cell.length_b   1.000
_cell.length_c   1.000
_cell.angle_alpha   90.00
_cell.angle_beta   90.00
_cell.angle_gamma   90.00
#
_symmetry.space_group_name_H-M   'P 1'
#
loop_
_entity.id
_entity.type
_entity.pdbx_description
1 polymer ?
#
loop_
_entity_poly.entity_id
_entity_poly.type
_entity_poly.pdbx_seq_one_letter_code
_entity_poly.pdbx_strand_id
1 'polypeptide(L)'
;MRHEPFIRHVNTLAAKARSQGENPFAALVADAYGYIILETLDGAVGQEDPTAHAETLAVRELAKHHQDLLDSDADLTLYTSTEEPYSGPASNA
;
A
#
# COMPACT_ATOMS: atom_id res chain seq x y z
N MET A 1 14.88 -11.05 -7.90
CA MET A 1 14.59 -10.17 -6.76
C MET A 1 14.21 -11.04 -5.55
N ARG A 2 14.52 -10.62 -4.30
CA ARG A 2 14.03 -11.30 -3.09
C ARG A 2 12.84 -10.53 -2.54
N HIS A 3 11.71 -11.18 -2.29
CA HIS A 3 10.46 -10.53 -1.87
C HIS A 3 10.40 -10.24 -0.36
N GLU A 4 11.05 -11.06 0.45
CA GLU A 4 10.99 -11.00 1.92
C GLU A 4 11.31 -9.61 2.52
N PRO A 5 12.32 -8.84 2.05
CA PRO A 5 12.57 -7.49 2.57
C PRO A 5 11.39 -6.53 2.38
N PHE A 6 10.70 -6.60 1.24
CA PHE A 6 9.54 -5.76 0.94
C PHE A 6 8.36 -6.12 1.84
N ILE A 7 8.14 -7.40 2.09
CA ILE A 7 7.11 -7.87 3.04
C ILE A 7 7.42 -7.40 4.48
N ARG A 8 8.68 -7.45 4.93
CA ARG A 8 9.04 -6.88 6.24
C ARG A 8 8.82 -5.37 6.29
N HIS A 9 9.12 -4.68 5.19
CA HIS A 9 8.96 -3.24 5.11
C HIS A 9 7.50 -2.82 5.15
N VAL A 10 6.63 -3.46 4.37
CA VAL A 10 5.19 -3.15 4.37
C VAL A 10 4.55 -3.43 5.74
N ASN A 11 5.01 -4.45 6.47
CA ASN A 11 4.57 -4.68 7.85
C ASN A 11 5.01 -3.57 8.82
N THR A 12 6.18 -2.97 8.60
CA THR A 12 6.64 -1.81 9.38
C THR A 12 5.77 -0.59 9.09
N LEU A 13 5.39 -0.40 7.82
CA LEU A 13 4.46 0.65 7.41
C LEU A 13 3.06 0.47 7.99
N ALA A 14 2.55 -0.76 8.03
CA ALA A 14 1.26 -1.06 8.67
C ALA A 14 1.24 -0.69 10.17
N ALA A 15 2.34 -0.94 10.89
CA ALA A 15 2.50 -0.49 12.27
C ALA A 15 2.53 1.06 12.38
N LYS A 16 3.12 1.74 11.39
CA LYS A 16 3.10 3.20 11.30
C LYS A 16 1.69 3.75 11.04
N ALA A 17 0.90 3.16 10.13
CA ALA A 17 -0.49 3.56 9.87
C ALA A 17 -1.31 3.54 11.17
N ARG A 18 -1.22 2.44 11.93
CA ARG A 18 -1.85 2.34 13.26
C ARG A 18 -1.42 3.44 14.22
N SER A 19 -0.13 3.78 14.25
CA SER A 19 0.39 4.84 15.12
C SER A 19 -0.14 6.23 14.76
N GLN A 20 -0.64 6.39 13.53
CA GLN A 20 -1.24 7.62 13.01
C GLN A 20 -2.77 7.66 13.16
N GLY A 21 -3.38 6.61 13.71
CA GLY A 21 -4.83 6.53 13.90
C GLY A 21 -5.59 5.89 12.73
N GLU A 22 -4.89 5.40 11.71
CA GLU A 22 -5.47 4.69 10.57
C GLU A 22 -5.59 3.19 10.85
N ASN A 23 -6.25 2.46 9.95
CA ASN A 23 -6.23 1.00 10.02
C ASN A 23 -4.79 0.49 9.85
N PRO A 24 -4.41 -0.66 10.46
CA PRO A 24 -3.04 -1.18 10.43
C PRO A 24 -2.72 -1.84 9.08
N PHE A 25 -2.93 -1.13 7.98
CA PHE A 25 -2.69 -1.60 6.62
C PHE A 25 -1.80 -0.63 5.86
N ALA A 26 -0.97 -1.20 4.99
CA ALA A 26 -0.06 -0.46 4.15
C ALA A 26 0.22 -1.24 2.86
N ALA A 27 0.68 -0.52 1.85
CA ALA A 27 1.15 -1.08 0.60
C ALA A 27 2.41 -0.36 0.13
N LEU A 28 3.18 -1.01 -0.74
CA LEU A 28 4.30 -0.39 -1.46
C LEU A 28 4.41 -0.99 -2.86
N VAL A 29 4.94 -0.21 -3.79
CA VAL A 29 5.25 -0.67 -5.15
C VAL A 29 6.76 -0.69 -5.32
N ALA A 30 7.30 -1.77 -5.85
CA ALA A 30 8.71 -1.87 -6.24
C ALA A 30 8.86 -2.36 -7.67
N ASP A 31 9.92 -1.93 -8.34
CA ASP A 31 10.26 -2.40 -9.68
C ASP A 31 11.01 -3.75 -9.65
N ALA A 32 11.25 -4.33 -10.83
CA ALA A 32 11.99 -5.59 -10.99
C ALA A 32 13.45 -5.53 -10.49
N TYR A 33 14.04 -4.35 -10.38
CA TYR A 33 15.40 -4.15 -9.85
C TYR A 33 15.42 -4.05 -8.32
N GLY A 34 14.24 -3.95 -7.69
CA GLY A 34 14.06 -3.86 -6.26
C GLY A 34 14.07 -2.43 -5.73
N TYR A 35 13.92 -1.41 -6.59
CA TYR A 35 13.71 -0.03 -6.15
C TYR A 35 12.26 0.15 -5.71
N ILE A 36 12.06 0.70 -4.52
CA ILE A 36 10.74 1.10 -4.04
C ILE A 36 10.36 2.39 -4.79
N ILE A 37 9.28 2.32 -5.56
CA ILE A 37 8.73 3.44 -6.31
C ILE A 37 7.91 4.34 -5.40
N LEU A 38 7.03 3.74 -4.59
CA LEU A 38 6.21 4.45 -3.62
C LEU A 38 5.75 3.56 -2.47
N GLU A 39 5.33 4.22 -1.39
CA GLU A 39 4.78 3.63 -0.17
C GLU A 39 3.45 4.33 0.16
N THR A 40 2.46 3.56 0.62
CA THR A 40 1.17 4.08 1.04
C THR A 40 0.73 3.45 2.34
N LEU A 41 0.01 4.23 3.13
CA LEU A 41 -0.68 3.81 4.34
C LEU A 41 -2.18 3.82 4.07
N ASP A 42 -2.94 3.05 4.84
CA ASP A 42 -4.39 3.24 4.88
C ASP A 42 -4.74 4.68 5.21
N GLY A 43 -5.79 5.21 4.58
CA GLY A 43 -6.29 6.56 4.80
C GLY A 43 -7.79 6.61 5.04
N ALA A 44 -8.43 5.47 5.26
CA ALA A 44 -9.89 5.39 5.29
C ALA A 44 -10.49 6.19 6.45
N VAL A 45 -9.79 6.26 7.59
CA VAL A 45 -10.26 7.00 8.77
C VAL A 45 -10.02 8.50 8.56
N GLY A 46 -8.77 8.90 8.27
CA GLY A 46 -8.40 10.31 8.17
C GLY A 46 -8.98 11.04 6.96
N GLN A 47 -9.25 10.33 5.86
CA GLN A 47 -9.88 10.91 4.66
C GLN A 47 -11.41 10.77 4.64
N GLU A 48 -12.00 10.09 5.62
CA GLU A 48 -13.43 9.72 5.63
C GLU A 48 -13.87 9.04 4.30
N ASP A 49 -12.96 8.29 3.67
CA ASP A 49 -13.15 7.62 2.38
C ASP A 49 -12.95 6.10 2.57
N PRO A 50 -14.04 5.29 2.58
CA PRO A 50 -13.92 3.83 2.73
C PRO A 50 -13.22 3.15 1.55
N THR A 51 -12.87 3.87 0.49
CA THR A 51 -12.08 3.35 -0.64
C THR A 51 -10.60 3.71 -0.54
N ALA A 52 -10.20 4.54 0.44
CA ALA A 52 -8.82 4.97 0.66
C ALA A 52 -7.95 3.89 1.34
N HIS A 53 -8.12 2.65 0.89
CA HIS A 53 -7.24 1.53 1.23
C HIS A 53 -5.83 1.79 0.69
N ALA A 54 -4.81 1.26 1.35
CA ALA A 54 -3.42 1.49 0.99
C ALA A 54 -3.12 1.11 -0.48
N GLU A 55 -3.71 0.03 -0.99
CA GLU A 55 -3.59 -0.46 -2.37
C GLU A 55 -4.22 0.49 -3.37
N THR A 56 -5.44 0.95 -3.09
CA THR A 56 -6.15 1.91 -3.93
C THR A 56 -5.38 3.23 -3.99
N LEU A 57 -4.87 3.69 -2.85
CA LEU A 57 -4.01 4.86 -2.78
C LEU A 57 -2.70 4.63 -3.56
N ALA A 58 -2.09 3.45 -3.49
CA ALA A 58 -0.87 3.13 -4.23
C ALA A 58 -1.10 3.24 -5.75
N VAL A 59 -2.18 2.68 -6.27
CA VAL A 59 -2.54 2.76 -7.69
C VAL A 59 -2.86 4.20 -8.10
N ARG A 60 -3.61 4.95 -7.25
CA ARG A 60 -3.93 6.36 -7.50
C ARG A 60 -2.65 7.21 -7.58
N GLU A 61 -1.73 7.05 -6.64
CA GLU A 61 -0.46 7.78 -6.61
C GLU A 61 0.45 7.38 -7.78
N LEU A 62 0.50 6.09 -8.15
CA LEU A 62 1.24 5.61 -9.31
C LEU A 62 0.72 6.24 -10.61
N ALA A 63 -0.60 6.25 -10.83
CA ALA A 63 -1.21 6.87 -12.00
C ALA A 63 -1.00 8.39 -12.04
N LYS A 64 -0.98 9.04 -10.88
CA LYS A 64 -0.85 10.49 -10.79
C LYS A 64 0.59 10.99 -10.96
N HIS A 65 1.57 10.23 -10.46
CA HIS A 65 2.95 10.70 -10.33
C HIS A 65 3.98 9.87 -11.11
N HIS A 66 3.62 8.67 -11.55
CA HIS A 66 4.50 7.72 -12.23
C HIS A 66 3.83 7.12 -13.49
N GLN A 67 3.06 7.94 -14.21
CA GLN A 67 2.36 7.52 -15.43
C GLN A 67 3.34 7.02 -16.50
N ASP A 68 4.56 7.55 -16.53
CA ASP A 68 5.64 7.09 -17.42
C ASP A 68 6.02 5.62 -17.18
N LEU A 69 6.00 5.17 -15.92
CA LEU A 69 6.24 3.76 -15.60
C LEU A 69 5.06 2.88 -16.06
N LEU A 70 3.83 3.37 -15.94
CA LEU A 70 2.62 2.66 -16.39
C LEU A 70 2.49 2.57 -17.91
N ASP A 71 2.93 3.60 -18.62
CA ASP A 71 2.94 3.66 -20.08
C ASP A 71 4.11 2.86 -20.67
N SER A 72 5.07 2.48 -19.84
CA SER A 72 6.18 1.60 -20.20
C SER A 72 5.86 0.13 -19.88
N ASP A 73 6.59 -0.80 -20.50
CA ASP A 73 6.57 -2.22 -20.11
C ASP A 73 7.36 -2.48 -18.80
N ALA A 74 7.26 -1.57 -17.81
CA ALA A 74 7.94 -1.73 -16.53
C ALA A 74 7.29 -2.82 -15.68
N ASP A 75 8.10 -3.77 -15.23
CA ASP A 75 7.68 -4.79 -14.28
C ASP A 75 7.60 -4.19 -12.87
N LEU A 76 6.38 -3.94 -12.41
CA LEU A 76 6.06 -3.43 -11.08
C LEU A 76 5.39 -4.51 -10.23
N THR A 77 5.79 -4.62 -8.97
CA THR A 77 5.18 -5.51 -7.98
C THR A 77 4.59 -4.69 -6.83
N LEU A 78 3.31 -4.87 -6.57
CA LEU A 78 2.62 -4.35 -5.38
C LEU A 78 2.78 -5.35 -4.22
N TYR A 79 3.23 -4.87 -3.07
CA TYR A 79 3.28 -5.62 -1.82
C TYR A 79 2.29 -5.01 -0.84
N THR A 80 1.51 -5.86 -0.18
CA THR A 80 0.49 -5.47 0.80
C THR A 80 0.77 -6.15 2.14
N SER A 81 0.39 -5.53 3.25
CA SER A 81 0.54 -6.13 4.59
C SER A 81 -0.48 -7.22 4.90
N THR A 82 -1.60 -7.26 4.17
CA THR A 82 -2.66 -8.27 4.29
C THR A 82 -3.34 -8.49 2.93
N GLU A 83 -4.03 -9.63 2.77
CA GLU A 83 -4.92 -9.84 1.63
C GLU A 83 -6.15 -8.93 1.73
N GLU A 84 -6.51 -8.30 0.61
CA GLU A 84 -7.73 -7.53 0.40
C GLU A 84 -8.81 -8.39 -0.29
N PRO A 85 -10.10 -8.24 0.05
CA PRO A 85 -10.64 -7.39 1.11
C PRO A 85 -10.60 -8.10 2.47
N TYR A 86 -9.85 -7.57 3.43
CA TYR A 86 -9.98 -8.02 4.82
C TYR A 86 -11.26 -7.41 5.42
N SER A 87 -12.36 -8.16 5.37
CA SER A 87 -13.64 -7.83 6.02
C SER A 87 -13.68 -8.26 7.50
N GLY A 88 -12.56 -8.19 8.22
CA GLY A 88 -12.48 -8.55 9.64
C GLY A 88 -13.66 -7.96 10.43
N PRO A 89 -14.12 -8.64 11.50
CA PRO A 89 -15.39 -8.32 12.14
C PRO A 89 -15.42 -6.83 12.44
N ALA A 90 -16.46 -6.14 11.94
CA ALA A 90 -16.75 -4.76 12.27
C ALA A 90 -16.53 -4.61 13.78
N SER A 91 -15.52 -3.84 14.16
CA SER A 91 -15.28 -3.59 15.58
C SER A 91 -16.56 -2.98 16.11
N ASN A 92 -17.27 -3.72 16.97
CA ASN A 92 -18.34 -3.17 17.80
C ASN A 92 -17.69 -2.11 18.68
N ALA A 93 -17.74 -0.86 18.22
CA ALA A 93 -17.72 0.31 19.07
C ALA A 93 -19.07 0.40 19.80
#